data_AF-A0A2K0UNP8-F1
#
_entry.id   AF-A0A2K0UNP8-F1
#
_cell.length_a   1.000
_cell.length_b   1.000
_cell.length_c   1.000
_cell.angle_alpha   90.00
_cell.angle_beta   90.00
_cell.angle_gamma   90.00
#
_symmetry.space_group_name_H-M   'P 1'
#
loop_
_entity.id
_entity.type
_entity.pdbx_description
1 polymer ?
#
loop_
_entity_poly.entity_id
_entity_poly.type
_entity_poly.pdbx_seq_one_letter_code
_entity_poly.pdbx_strand_id
1 'polypeptide(L)' 'MADTHTYEFNVTMTCGGCSGAIDRSYEVSLENQSAKVVTALPYETVLTKIAKTGKKINSATADGIEKSIEIPAAA' A
#
# COMPACT_ATOMS: atom_id res chain seq x y z
N MET A 1 18.57 -9.23 11.94
CA MET A 1 17.51 -9.54 10.96
C MET A 1 16.68 -8.29 10.78
N ALA A 2 16.36 -7.87 9.55
CA ALA A 2 15.43 -6.76 9.34
C ALA A 2 14.03 -7.36 9.27
N ASP A 3 13.18 -7.09 10.26
CA ASP A 3 11.75 -7.42 10.23
C ASP A 3 11.08 -6.56 9.16
N THR A 4 11.12 -7.04 7.92
CA THR A 4 10.38 -6.46 6.81
C THR A 4 8.99 -7.07 6.78
N HIS A 5 7.98 -6.22 6.77
CA HIS A 5 6.59 -6.58 6.63
C HIS A 5 6.15 -6.51 5.17
N THR A 6 5.23 -7.37 4.79
CA THR A 6 4.57 -7.33 3.48
C THR A 6 3.17 -6.78 3.65
N TYR A 7 2.92 -5.61 3.07
CA TYR A 7 1.62 -4.98 3.07
C TYR A 7 1.01 -5.02 1.68
N GLU A 8 -0.24 -5.43 1.54
CA GLU A 8 -0.96 -5.43 0.28
C GLU A 8 -2.19 -4.52 0.41
N PHE A 9 -2.35 -3.63 -0.56
CA PHE A 9 -3.43 -2.65 -0.57
C PHE A 9 -4.22 -2.78 -1.86
N ASN A 10 -5.52 -3.03 -1.75
CA ASN A 10 -6.42 -2.92 -2.89
C ASN A 10 -6.75 -1.44 -3.11
N VAL A 11 -6.29 -0.88 -4.22
CA VAL A 11 -6.43 0.55 -4.54
C VAL A 11 -7.08 0.74 -5.91
N THR A 12 -8.16 1.51 -5.96
CA THR A 12 -8.78 1.87 -7.25
C THR A 12 -7.89 2.87 -7.98
N MET A 13 -7.09 2.39 -8.93
CA MET A 13 -6.30 3.26 -9.80
C MET A 13 -7.15 3.69 -11.01
N THR A 14 -7.42 4.99 -11.12
CA THR A 14 -8.21 5.58 -12.22
C THR A 14 -7.37 6.01 -13.43
N CYS A 15 -6.04 5.86 -13.39
CA CYS A 15 -5.16 6.23 -14.50
C CYS A 15 -4.04 5.20 -14.68
N GLY A 16 -4.12 4.39 -15.74
CA GLY A 16 -3.13 3.36 -16.12
C GLY A 16 -1.78 3.90 -16.63
N GLY A 17 -1.43 5.14 -16.28
CA GLY A 17 -0.34 5.91 -16.90
C GLY A 17 0.82 6.32 -15.99
N CYS A 18 1.05 5.67 -14.85
CA CYS A 18 2.17 5.99 -13.95
C CYS A 18 3.08 4.79 -13.66
N SER A 19 3.25 3.91 -14.63
CA SER A 19 4.19 2.77 -14.59
C SER A 19 5.61 3.24 -14.96
N GLY A 20 6.09 4.28 -14.30
CA GLY A 20 7.34 4.95 -14.63
C GLY A 20 8.24 5.04 -13.41
N ALA A 21 9.25 4.16 -13.40
CA ALA A 21 10.48 4.25 -12.62
C ALA A 21 10.37 3.99 -11.13
N ILE A 22 10.34 2.73 -10.67
CA ILE A 22 10.71 2.51 -9.27
C ILE A 22 11.57 1.25 -9.03
N ASP A 23 12.83 1.54 -8.71
CA ASP A 23 13.88 0.64 -8.25
C ASP A 23 13.61 0.31 -6.76
N ARG A 24 13.54 -1.01 -6.48
CA ARG A 24 13.60 -1.70 -5.17
C ARG A 24 12.28 -1.86 -4.37
N SER A 25 11.68 -3.04 -4.59
CA SER A 25 10.89 -3.84 -3.62
C SER A 25 9.42 -3.47 -3.37
N TYR A 26 8.67 -3.20 -4.43
CA TYR A 26 7.22 -3.25 -4.38
C TYR A 26 6.64 -3.74 -5.70
N GLU A 27 5.66 -4.62 -5.60
CA GLU A 27 4.95 -5.16 -6.74
C GLU A 27 3.65 -4.36 -6.90
N VAL A 28 3.53 -3.63 -7.99
CA VAL A 28 2.30 -2.90 -8.33
C VAL A 28 1.64 -3.64 -9.48
N SER A 29 0.55 -4.35 -9.19
CA SER A 29 -0.23 -5.07 -10.18
C SER A 29 -1.40 -4.20 -10.62
N LEU A 30 -1.23 -3.55 -11.77
CA LEU A 30 -2.25 -2.68 -12.37
C LEU A 30 -3.50 -3.46 -12.80
N GLU A 31 -3.34 -4.73 -13.18
CA GLU A 31 -4.42 -5.65 -13.54
C GLU A 31 -5.35 -5.99 -12.35
N ASN A 32 -4.77 -6.21 -11.17
CA ASN A 32 -5.50 -6.60 -9.96
C ASN A 32 -5.89 -5.39 -9.09
N GLN A 33 -5.55 -4.17 -9.53
CA GLN A 33 -5.73 -2.94 -8.75
C GLN A 33 -5.14 -3.09 -7.33
N SER A 34 -3.99 -3.75 -7.22
CA SER A 34 -3.33 -4.04 -5.94
C SER A 34 -1.91 -3.48 -5.89
N ALA A 35 -1.52 -2.97 -4.73
CA ALA A 35 -0.19 -2.46 -4.44
C ALA A 35 0.40 -3.25 -3.27
N LYS A 36 1.44 -4.02 -3.53
CA LYS A 36 2.18 -4.79 -2.53
C LYS A 36 3.49 -4.09 -2.20
N VAL A 37 3.68 -3.79 -0.92
CA VAL A 37 4.79 -3.00 -0.37
C VAL A 37 5.53 -3.87 0.63
N VAL A 38 6.81 -4.13 0.40
CA VAL A 38 7.68 -4.83 1.37
C VAL A 38 8.57 -3.80 2.04
N THR A 39 8.40 -3.59 3.35
CA THR A 39 9.13 -2.54 4.07
C THR A 39 9.26 -2.85 5.56
N ALA A 40 10.31 -2.34 6.20
CA ALA A 40 10.45 -2.35 7.65
C ALA A 40 9.66 -1.22 8.35
N LEU A 41 8.97 -0.37 7.59
CA LEU A 41 8.12 0.69 8.13
C LEU A 41 6.83 0.12 8.72
N PRO A 42 6.24 0.77 9.73
CA PRO A 42 4.96 0.35 10.30
C PRO A 42 3.81 0.56 9.30
N TYR A 43 2.83 -0.33 9.35
CA TYR A 43 1.65 -0.35 8.47
C TYR A 43 0.97 1.02 8.36
N GLU A 44 0.75 1.72 9.48
CA GLU A 44 0.08 3.03 9.51
C GLU A 44 0.84 4.10 8.70
N THR A 45 2.18 4.05 8.71
CA THR A 45 3.00 4.97 7.92
C THR A 45 2.81 4.70 6.42
N VAL A 46 2.74 3.43 6.03
CA VAL A 46 2.52 3.03 4.64
C VAL A 46 1.10 3.38 4.20
N LEU A 47 0.09 3.04 5.01
CA LEU A 47 -1.31 3.37 4.77
C LEU A 47 -1.50 4.88 4.59
N THR A 48 -0.92 5.70 5.47
CA THR A 48 -0.97 7.16 5.38
C THR A 48 -0.33 7.68 4.10
N LYS A 49 0.82 7.13 3.71
CA LYS A 49 1.49 7.51 2.45
C LYS A 49 0.61 7.18 1.25
N ILE A 50 -0.02 6.00 1.22
CA ILE A 50 -0.89 5.58 0.13
C ILE A 50 -2.14 6.45 0.08
N ALA A 51 -2.79 6.72 1.22
CA ALA A 51 -3.98 7.59 1.26
C ALA A 51 -3.67 9.02 0.80
N LYS A 52 -2.48 9.56 1.12
CA LYS A 52 -2.01 10.87 0.63
C LYS A 52 -1.86 10.93 -0.89
N THR A 53 -1.76 9.81 -1.58
CA THR A 53 -1.74 9.79 -3.06
C THR A 53 -3.12 10.06 -3.67
N GLY A 54 -4.17 10.21 -2.85
CA GLY A 54 -5.55 10.42 -3.31
C GLY A 54 -6.19 9.18 -3.91
N LYS A 55 -5.54 8.01 -3.79
CA LYS A 55 -6.09 6.72 -4.23
C LYS A 55 -7.11 6.24 -3.21
N LYS A 56 -8.25 5.76 -3.70
CA LYS A 56 -9.24 5.05 -2.87
C LYS A 56 -8.68 3.68 -2.51
N ILE A 57 -8.47 3.43 -1.23
CA ILE A 57 -8.10 2.12 -0.69
C ILE A 57 -9.41 1.39 -0.37
N ASN A 58 -9.62 0.21 -0.94
CA ASN A 58 -10.82 -0.61 -0.67
C ASN A 58 -10.57 -1.60 0.47
N SER A 59 -9.36 -2.15 0.54
CA SER A 59 -8.95 -3.10 1.56
C SER A 59 -7.44 -3.12 1.69
N ALA A 60 -6.95 -3.60 2.83
CA ALA A 60 -5.52 -3.74 3.09
C ALA A 60 -5.24 -4.96 3.96
N THR A 61 -4.09 -5.58 3.72
CA THR A 61 -3.61 -6.79 4.39
C THR A 61 -2.16 -6.57 4.79
N ALA A 62 -1.81 -6.95 6.02
CA ALA A 62 -0.46 -6.92 6.56
C ALA A 62 -0.02 -8.35 6.92
N ASP A 63 1.02 -8.84 6.26
CA ASP A 63 1.57 -10.19 6.43
C ASP A 63 0.51 -11.29 6.30
N GLY A 64 -0.45 -11.08 5.38
CA GLY A 64 -1.58 -11.99 5.14
C GLY A 64 -2.76 -11.81 6.08
N ILE A 65 -2.71 -10.85 7.01
CA ILE A 65 -3.80 -10.55 7.96
C ILE A 65 -4.50 -9.27 7.53
N GLU A 66 -5.83 -9.32 7.38
CA GLU A 66 -6.64 -8.15 7.03
C GLU A 66 -6.51 -7.04 8.10
N LYS A 67 -6.30 -5.81 7.65
CA LYS A 67 -6.15 -4.62 8.49
C LYS A 67 -7.14 -3.54 8.10
N SER A 68 -7.58 -2.78 9.09
CA SER A 68 -8.40 -1.59 8.86
C SER A 68 -7.64 -0.57 8.01
N ILE A 69 -8.36 0.06 7.09
CA ILE A 69 -7.87 1.17 6.26
C ILE A 69 -8.17 2.54 6.89
N GLU A 70 -8.73 2.54 8.10
CA GLU A 70 -8.99 3.75 8.87
C GLU A 70 -7.67 4.35 9.31
N ILE A 71 -7.37 5.54 8.79
CA ILE A 71 -6.24 6.33 9.27
C ILE A 71 -6.69 6.95 10.58
N PRO A 72 -6.07 6.62 11.72
CA PRO A 72 -6.35 7.34 12.94
C PRO A 72 -5.91 8.78 12.69
N ALA A 73 -6.91 9.67 12.54
CA ALA A 73 -6.66 11.09 12.53
C ALA A 73 -6.03 11.41 13.88
N ALA A 74 -4.74 11.77 13.87
CA ALA A 74 -4.10 12.31 15.06
C ALA A 74 -4.94 13.51 15.53
N ALA A 75 -5.59 13.34 16.68
CA ALA A 75 -6.35 14.37 17.37
C ALA A 75 -5.43 15.50 17.84
#